data_AF-A0A7G3AN23-F1
#
_entry.id   AF-A0A7G3AN23-F1
#
_cell.length_a   1.000
_cell.length_b   1.000
_cell.length_c   1.000
_cell.angle_alpha   90.00
_cell.angle_beta   90.00
_cell.angle_gamma   90.00
#
_symmetry.space_group_name_H-M   'P 1'
#
loop_
_entity.id
_entity.type
_entity.pdbx_description
1 polymer ?
#
loop_
_entity_poly.entity_id
_entity_poly.type
_entity_poly.pdbx_seq_one_letter_code
_entity_poly.pdbx_strand_id
1 'polypeptide(L)'
;MHLLAKKCKFTVFLTNLLLTNADDSRIQGASFNIGLKIDEKFPDFPFTRIRIEVARTDTGIERKLSVLRSSYIDAKATESVQLTNEGFI
;
A
#
# COMPACT_ATOMS: atom_id res chain seq x y z
N MET A 1 17.18 -4.66 -5.59
CA MET A 1 16.30 -5.71 -5.04
C MET A 1 15.66 -6.61 -6.10
N HIS A 2 15.11 -6.09 -7.22
CA HIS A 2 14.51 -6.93 -8.28
C HIS A 2 15.43 -8.04 -8.83
N LEU A 3 16.66 -7.67 -9.23
CA LEU A 3 17.62 -8.62 -9.80
C LEU A 3 17.93 -9.78 -8.86
N LEU A 4 18.01 -9.48 -7.55
CA LEU A 4 18.26 -10.48 -6.52
C LEU A 4 17.05 -11.39 -6.32
N ALA A 5 15.85 -10.81 -6.23
CA ALA A 5 14.60 -11.56 -6.11
C ALA A 5 14.39 -12.53 -7.29
N LYS A 6 14.64 -12.06 -8.52
CA LYS A 6 14.53 -12.87 -9.74
C LYS A 6 15.56 -13.99 -9.78
N LYS A 7 16.83 -13.71 -9.43
CA LYS A 7 17.91 -14.71 -9.45
C LYS A 7 17.74 -15.78 -8.39
N CYS A 8 17.29 -15.40 -7.20
CA CYS A 8 17.22 -16.28 -6.03
C CYS A 8 15.80 -16.81 -5.76
N LYS A 9 14.80 -16.46 -6.58
CA LYS A 9 13.40 -16.90 -6.47
C LYS A 9 12.77 -16.67 -5.09
N PHE A 10 12.94 -15.49 -4.52
CA PHE A 10 12.25 -15.08 -3.30
C PHE A 10 11.36 -13.86 -3.53
N THR A 11 10.33 -13.73 -2.69
CA THR A 11 9.39 -12.60 -2.70
C THR A 11 9.95 -11.45 -1.86
N VAL A 12 9.84 -10.22 -2.37
CA VAL A 12 10.26 -9.01 -1.65
C VAL A 12 9.02 -8.25 -1.20
N PHE A 13 8.93 -8.01 0.10
CA PHE A 13 7.94 -7.09 0.69
C PHE A 13 8.65 -5.80 1.10
N LEU A 14 8.10 -4.67 0.68
CA LEU A 14 8.58 -3.33 1.05
C LEU A 14 7.45 -2.55 1.68
N THR A 15 7.69 -2.00 2.87
CA THR A 15 6.73 -1.15 3.59
C THR A 15 7.20 0.30 3.57
N ASN A 16 6.33 1.20 3.16
CA ASN A 16 6.60 2.65 3.17
C ASN A 16 5.61 3.33 4.12
N LEU A 17 6.11 4.28 4.92
CA LEU A 17 5.26 5.13 5.75
C LEU A 17 4.85 6.37 4.95
N LEU A 18 3.55 6.67 4.95
CA LEU A 18 3.03 7.92 4.44
C LEU A 18 3.01 8.91 5.61
N LEU A 19 3.79 9.99 5.50
CA LEU A 19 3.68 11.11 6.42
C LEU A 19 2.51 11.98 5.96
N THR A 20 1.80 12.63 6.88
CA THR A 20 0.83 13.68 6.55
C THR A 20 1.41 15.01 7.02
N ASN A 21 1.32 16.05 6.21
CA ASN A 21 1.63 17.41 6.67
C ASN A 21 0.40 17.97 7.38
N ALA A 22 0.57 18.42 8.63
CA ALA A 22 -0.51 18.88 9.49
C ALA A 22 -1.21 20.18 9.01
N ASP A 23 -0.58 20.95 8.11
CA ASP A 23 -1.04 22.28 7.70
C ASP A 23 -1.85 22.34 6.40
N ASP A 24 -2.10 21.22 5.73
CA ASP A 24 -2.77 21.25 4.44
C ASP A 24 -4.18 20.64 4.55
N SER A 25 -5.14 21.50 4.88
CA SER A 25 -6.58 21.18 4.90
C SER A 25 -7.13 20.70 3.54
N ARG A 26 -6.32 20.80 2.48
CA ARG A 26 -6.58 20.22 1.14
C ARG A 26 -6.17 18.75 1.03
N ILE A 27 -5.44 18.21 2.01
CA ILE A 27 -4.94 16.82 2.03
C ILE A 27 -5.97 15.90 2.69
N GLN A 28 -7.24 15.98 2.26
CA GLN A 28 -8.08 14.77 2.21
C GLN A 28 -7.68 14.00 0.94
N GLY A 29 -6.54 13.30 0.98
CA GLY A 29 -6.11 12.39 -0.09
C GLY A 29 -4.66 12.52 -0.59
N ALA A 30 -3.91 13.57 -0.21
CA ALA A 30 -2.51 13.66 -0.62
C ALA A 30 -1.63 12.71 0.20
N SER A 31 -1.38 11.55 -0.42
CA SER A 31 -0.42 10.56 0.04
C SER A 31 0.99 11.12 -0.19
N PHE A 32 1.91 10.99 0.77
CA PHE A 32 3.32 11.30 0.52
C PHE A 32 3.85 10.50 -0.69
N ASN A 33 4.24 11.22 -1.74
CA ASN A 33 4.57 10.70 -3.08
C ASN A 33 5.89 9.91 -3.18
N ILE A 34 6.42 9.38 -2.09
CA ILE A 34 7.67 8.61 -2.11
C ILE A 34 7.50 7.32 -2.92
N GLY A 35 6.27 6.78 -3.00
CA GLY A 35 5.92 5.66 -3.88
C GLY A 35 5.72 6.04 -5.37
N LEU A 36 5.21 7.24 -5.68
CA LEU A 36 4.86 7.60 -7.07
C LEU A 36 6.08 7.66 -7.99
N LYS A 37 7.24 8.07 -7.48
CA LYS A 37 8.47 8.13 -8.29
C LYS A 37 8.89 6.78 -8.87
N ILE A 38 8.57 5.66 -8.21
CA ILE A 38 8.84 4.32 -8.77
C ILE A 38 7.85 4.00 -9.89
N ASP A 39 6.60 4.44 -9.77
CA ASP A 39 5.61 4.24 -10.84
C ASP A 39 5.99 5.00 -12.10
N GLU A 40 6.42 6.25 -11.95
CA GLU A 40 6.85 7.12 -13.05
C GLU A 40 8.13 6.61 -13.72
N LYS A 41 9.10 6.16 -12.91
CA LYS A 41 10.42 5.77 -13.43
C LYS A 41 10.45 4.35 -13.99
N PHE A 42 9.52 3.50 -13.57
CA PHE A 42 9.42 2.10 -14.00
C PHE A 42 7.95 1.66 -14.21
N PRO A 43 7.26 2.19 -15.23
CA PRO A 43 5.84 1.93 -15.47
C PRO A 43 5.56 0.46 -15.86
N ASP A 44 6.53 -0.25 -16.44
CA ASP A 44 6.36 -1.66 -16.83
C ASP A 44 6.90 -2.65 -15.79
N PHE A 45 7.42 -2.15 -14.67
CA PHE A 45 7.97 -3.01 -13.64
C PHE A 45 6.83 -3.80 -12.95
N PRO A 46 6.89 -5.15 -12.90
CA PRO A 46 5.82 -5.94 -12.32
C PRO A 46 5.93 -5.89 -10.79
N PHE A 47 5.15 -5.03 -10.16
CA PHE A 47 4.95 -5.02 -8.72
C PHE A 47 3.51 -4.72 -8.36
N THR A 48 3.12 -5.19 -7.17
CA THR A 48 1.83 -4.90 -6.58
C THR A 48 2.04 -3.88 -5.47
N ARG A 49 1.23 -2.82 -5.46
CA ARG A 49 1.20 -1.81 -4.42
C ARG A 49 -0.17 -1.82 -3.75
N ILE A 50 -0.13 -1.99 -2.44
CA ILE A 50 -1.32 -1.99 -1.59
C ILE A 50 -1.18 -0.81 -0.63
N ARG A 51 -2.26 -0.04 -0.49
CA ARG A 51 -2.41 0.95 0.58
C ARG A 51 -3.17 0.30 1.73
N ILE A 52 -2.69 0.55 2.94
CA ILE A 52 -3.40 0.19 4.17
C ILE A 52 -3.86 1.49 4.81
N GLU A 53 -5.16 1.66 4.93
CA GLU A 53 -5.80 2.77 5.62
C GLU A 53 -6.33 2.26 6.96
N VAL A 54 -6.02 2.98 8.04
CA VAL A 54 -6.42 2.60 9.39
C VAL A 54 -7.31 3.71 9.93
N ALA A 55 -8.55 3.36 10.28
CA ALA A 55 -9.52 4.28 10.84
C ALA A 55 -9.98 3.78 12.21
N ARG A 56 -10.14 4.70 13.16
CA ARG A 56 -10.79 4.40 14.43
C ARG A 56 -12.28 4.73 14.29
N THR A 57 -13.13 3.75 14.54
CA THR A 57 -14.58 3.87 14.53
C THR A 57 -15.13 3.71 15.94
N ASP A 58 -16.41 3.99 16.13
CA ASP A 58 -17.10 3.77 17.41
C ASP A 58 -17.09 2.28 17.83
N THR A 59 -16.89 1.38 16.87
CA THR A 59 -16.88 -0.09 17.05
C THR A 59 -15.47 -0.68 17.18
N GLY A 60 -14.40 0.10 16.97
CA GLY A 60 -13.03 -0.39 17.09
C GLY A 60 -12.04 0.25 16.11
N ILE A 61 -11.07 -0.54 15.66
CA ILE A 61 -10.07 -0.13 14.66
C ILE A 61 -10.37 -0.88 13.36
N GLU A 62 -10.80 -0.17 12.34
CA GLU A 62 -11.00 -0.71 10.99
C GLU A 62 -9.72 -0.54 10.18
N ARG A 63 -9.41 -1.55 9.36
CA ARG A 63 -8.31 -1.50 8.39
C ARG A 63 -8.85 -1.81 7.02
N LYS A 64 -8.58 -0.93 6.07
CA LYS A 64 -8.96 -1.08 4.67
C LYS A 64 -7.71 -1.24 3.81
N LEU A 65 -7.67 -2.30 3.03
CA LEU A 65 -6.67 -2.54 2.01
C LEU A 65 -7.21 -2.05 0.67
N SER A 66 -6.41 -1.28 -0.06
CA SER A 66 -6.75 -0.79 -1.39
C SER A 66 -5.59 -1.08 -2.35
N VAL A 67 -5.82 -1.82 -3.43
CA VAL A 67 -4.82 -2.03 -4.47
C VAL A 67 -4.66 -0.73 -5.25
N LEU A 68 -3.48 -0.10 -5.16
CA LEU A 68 -3.18 1.12 -5.93
C LEU A 68 -2.66 0.79 -7.33
N ARG A 69 -1.97 -0.35 -7.47
CA ARG A 69 -1.40 -0.82 -8.72
C ARG A 69 -1.11 -2.31 -8.61
N SER A 70 -1.40 -3.07 -9.65
CA SER A 70 -0.94 -4.44 -9.82
C SER A 70 -0.96 -4.79 -11.30
N SER A 71 -0.11 -5.74 -11.71
CA SER A 71 -0.17 -6.34 -13.05
C SER A 71 -1.15 -7.53 -13.10
N TYR A 72 -1.67 -7.97 -11.96
CA TYR A 72 -2.43 -9.21 -11.82
C TYR A 72 -3.80 -9.05 -11.15
N ILE A 73 -4.00 -7.96 -10.42
CA ILE A 73 -5.20 -7.67 -9.65
C ILE A 73 -5.74 -6.31 -10.12
N ASP A 74 -7.06 -6.14 -10.14
CA ASP A 74 -7.67 -4.86 -10.49
C ASP A 74 -7.17 -3.73 -9.58
N ALA A 75 -6.74 -2.62 -10.18
CA ALA A 75 -6.15 -1.45 -9.50
C ALA A 75 -7.17 -0.60 -8.72
N LYS A 76 -8.33 -1.18 -8.39
CA LYS A 76 -9.40 -0.61 -7.57
C LYS A 76 -10.00 -1.62 -6.60
N ALA A 77 -9.45 -2.82 -6.51
CA ALA A 77 -9.88 -3.81 -5.54
C ALA A 77 -9.65 -3.27 -4.13
N THR A 78 -10.68 -3.34 -3.29
CA THR A 78 -10.64 -2.93 -1.89
C THR A 78 -11.21 -4.00 -0.98
N GLU A 79 -10.59 -4.21 0.16
CA GLU A 79 -10.99 -5.24 1.13
C GLU A 79 -10.80 -4.73 2.55
N SER A 80 -11.79 -4.95 3.42
CA SER A 80 -11.68 -4.65 4.85
C SER A 80 -11.13 -5.88 5.57
N VAL A 81 -10.07 -5.69 6.36
CA VAL A 81 -9.39 -6.78 7.08
C VAL A 81 -9.43 -6.57 8.57
N GLN A 82 -9.54 -7.67 9.31
CA GLN A 82 -9.50 -7.64 10.77
C GLN A 82 -8.12 -8.08 11.26
N LEU A 83 -7.65 -7.44 12.33
CA LEU A 83 -6.42 -7.85 13.01
C LEU A 83 -6.81 -8.56 14.30
N THR A 84 -6.41 -9.82 14.42
CA THR A 84 -6.55 -10.62 15.63
C THR A 84 -5.20 -10.79 16.32
N ASN A 85 -5.19 -11.48 17.45
CA ASN A 85 -3.94 -11.83 18.15
C ASN A 85 -3.05 -12.78 17.33
N GLU A 86 -3.59 -13.45 16.31
CA GLU A 86 -2.86 -14.36 15.42
C GLU A 86 -2.36 -13.65 14.14
N GLY A 87 -2.79 -12.41 13.90
CA GLY A 87 -2.44 -11.64 12.70
C GLY A 87 -3.66 -11.19 11.90
N PHE A 88 -3.46 -10.93 10.61
CA PHE A 88 -4.51 -10.47 9.70
C PHE A 88 -5.41 -11.63 9.27
N ILE A 89 -6.73 -11.40 9.28
CA ILE A 89 -7.75 -12.26 8.70
C ILE A 89 -8.44 -11.49 7.58
#